data_AF-A0A8T6QHE6-F1
#
_entry.id   AF-A0A8T6QHE6-F1
#
_cell.length_a   1.000
_cell.length_b   1.000
_cell.length_c   1.000
_cell.angle_alpha   90.00
_cell.angle_beta   90.00
_cell.angle_gamma   90.00
#
_symmetry.space_group_name_H-M   'P 1'
#
loop_
_entity.id
_entity.type
_entity.pdbx_description
1 polymer ?
#
loop_
_entity_poly.entity_id
_entity_poly.type
_entity_poly.pdbx_seq_one_letter_code
_entity_poly.pdbx_strand_id
1 'polypeptide(L)'
;IVLSNGTLNSDKDLSLTAGGRITQQNEKLTAGRDVTLAAKNITQDTASQINAARDIVTDASDTLTTQGQITAGQNLTASATTLTQDGILLAKGHAGLDAGTLNNSGAVQGASLTLGSTTLSNSGSLLSGGPLTVNTRDFNQSGRTGAKGKVDITASGKLTSTGSLVSDDVLVLKAQDVTQNGVLSGGKGLTVSAQTLSS
;
A
#
# COMPACT_ATOMS: atom_id res chain seq x y z
N ILE A 1 23.47 -5.13 0.37
CA ILE A 1 23.28 -5.58 1.76
C ILE A 1 22.39 -6.81 1.76
N VAL A 2 22.83 -7.90 2.37
CA VAL A 2 22.02 -9.09 2.63
C VAL A 2 22.03 -9.31 4.13
N LEU A 3 20.84 -9.37 4.71
CA LEU A 3 20.58 -9.69 6.10
C LEU A 3 19.82 -11.02 6.12
N SER A 4 20.31 -11.98 6.88
CA SER A 4 19.74 -13.33 6.94
C SER A 4 19.78 -13.91 8.36
N ASN A 5 18.64 -14.38 8.86
CA ASN A 5 18.48 -15.09 10.14
C ASN A 5 18.91 -14.29 11.39
N GLY A 6 18.84 -12.97 11.32
CA GLY A 6 19.34 -12.06 12.34
C GLY A 6 18.29 -11.15 12.98
N THR A 7 18.79 -10.28 13.84
CA THR A 7 18.04 -9.17 14.43
C THR A 7 18.92 -7.92 14.46
N LEU A 8 18.42 -6.81 13.93
CA LEU A 8 19.02 -5.49 14.07
C LEU A 8 18.12 -4.62 14.95
N ASN A 9 18.67 -4.14 16.06
CA ASN A 9 17.95 -3.30 17.02
C ASN A 9 18.64 -1.95 17.18
N SER A 10 17.83 -0.88 17.29
CA SER A 10 18.29 0.47 17.62
C SER A 10 17.31 1.12 18.60
N ASP A 11 17.81 1.80 19.63
CA ASP A 11 16.97 2.59 20.55
C ASP A 11 16.39 3.85 19.89
N LYS A 12 16.96 4.25 18.75
CA LYS A 12 16.51 5.41 17.96
C LYS A 12 16.17 4.93 16.55
N ASP A 13 16.94 5.36 15.56
CA ASP A 13 16.68 5.07 14.16
C ASP A 13 17.49 3.87 13.69
N LEU A 14 16.93 3.14 12.72
CA LEU A 14 17.65 2.16 11.92
C LEU A 14 17.59 2.63 10.47
N SER A 15 18.76 2.94 9.90
CA SER A 15 18.88 3.36 8.51
C SER A 15 19.78 2.41 7.74
N LEU A 16 19.27 1.83 6.66
CA LEU A 16 20.04 0.99 5.73
C LEU A 16 19.96 1.62 4.34
N THR A 17 21.12 1.95 3.78
CA THR A 17 21.23 2.51 2.43
C THR A 17 22.17 1.66 1.58
N ALA A 18 21.75 1.31 0.37
CA ALA A 18 22.59 0.58 -0.59
C ALA A 18 22.33 1.04 -2.02
N GLY A 19 23.37 1.38 -2.79
CA GLY A 19 23.19 1.76 -4.21
C GLY A 19 22.64 0.63 -5.09
N GLY A 20 22.70 -0.62 -4.62
CA GLY A 20 22.13 -1.80 -5.29
C GLY A 20 20.93 -2.34 -4.53
N ARG A 21 21.15 -3.42 -3.77
CA ARG A 21 20.06 -4.20 -3.17
C ARG A 21 20.14 -4.28 -1.65
N ILE A 22 18.98 -4.24 -0.99
CA ILE A 22 18.77 -4.68 0.40
C ILE A 22 17.92 -5.96 0.37
N THR A 23 18.41 -7.02 1.00
CA THR A 23 17.69 -8.29 1.15
C THR A 23 17.50 -8.59 2.62
N GLN A 24 16.28 -8.93 3.02
CA GLN A 24 15.92 -9.40 4.35
C GLN A 24 15.36 -10.81 4.22
N GLN A 25 16.04 -11.77 4.84
CA GLN A 25 15.69 -13.20 4.83
C GLN A 25 15.56 -13.69 6.27
N ASN A 26 14.35 -13.96 6.75
CA ASN A 26 14.12 -14.32 8.14
C ASN A 26 14.80 -13.33 9.11
N GLU A 27 14.65 -12.03 8.84
CA GLU A 27 15.30 -10.94 9.58
C GLU A 27 14.30 -10.15 10.40
N LYS A 28 14.73 -9.70 11.59
CA LYS A 28 13.94 -8.80 12.43
C LYS A 28 14.64 -7.45 12.60
N LEU A 29 14.06 -6.40 12.05
CA LEU A 29 14.54 -5.03 12.21
C LEU A 29 13.63 -4.32 13.21
N THR A 30 14.19 -3.75 14.27
CA THR A 30 13.44 -3.00 15.29
C THR A 30 14.10 -1.67 15.61
N ALA A 31 13.37 -0.57 15.47
CA ALA A 31 13.82 0.77 15.83
C ALA A 31 12.91 1.40 16.90
N GLY A 32 13.51 1.99 17.94
CA GLY A 32 12.81 2.74 18.98
C GLY A 32 12.21 4.07 18.49
N ARG A 33 12.57 4.49 17.27
CA ARG A 33 12.01 5.66 16.59
C ARG A 33 11.62 5.32 15.15
N ASP A 34 12.53 5.48 14.19
CA ASP A 34 12.22 5.37 12.77
C ASP A 34 13.03 4.28 12.06
N VAL A 35 12.46 3.64 11.03
CA VAL A 35 13.20 2.79 10.09
C VAL A 35 13.24 3.47 8.72
N THR A 36 14.42 3.53 8.11
CA THR A 36 14.59 3.94 6.72
C THR A 36 15.36 2.89 5.94
N LEU A 37 14.77 2.36 4.87
CA LEU A 37 15.42 1.49 3.91
C LEU A 37 15.48 2.21 2.56
N ALA A 38 16.68 2.45 2.03
CA ALA A 38 16.87 3.13 0.75
C ALA A 38 17.78 2.29 -0.17
N ALA A 39 17.28 1.85 -1.31
CA ALA A 39 18.09 1.11 -2.28
C ALA A 39 17.55 1.19 -3.71
N LYS A 40 18.25 0.58 -4.67
CA LYS A 40 17.63 0.31 -5.98
C LYS A 40 16.55 -0.75 -5.85
N ASN A 41 16.88 -1.87 -5.20
CA ASN A 41 15.97 -2.99 -4.99
C ASN A 41 15.89 -3.38 -3.51
N ILE A 42 14.69 -3.52 -2.97
CA ILE A 42 14.46 -3.96 -1.59
C ILE A 42 13.57 -5.19 -1.62
N THR A 43 13.99 -6.28 -0.96
CA THR A 43 13.17 -7.49 -0.82
C THR A 43 13.13 -7.94 0.62
N GLN A 44 11.93 -8.26 1.07
CA GLN A 44 11.63 -8.74 2.41
C GLN A 44 10.81 -10.03 2.27
N ASP A 45 11.36 -11.15 2.74
CA ASP A 45 10.71 -12.45 2.65
C ASP A 45 9.57 -12.61 3.68
N THR A 46 8.85 -13.73 3.59
CA THR A 46 7.68 -14.04 4.44
C THR A 46 8.00 -14.11 5.93
N ALA A 47 9.22 -14.52 6.30
CA ALA A 47 9.65 -14.68 7.69
C ALA A 47 10.16 -13.36 8.32
N SER A 48 10.50 -12.37 7.50
CA SER A 48 11.06 -11.12 7.97
C SER A 48 10.02 -10.17 8.60
N GLN A 49 10.48 -9.34 9.54
CA GLN A 49 9.69 -8.33 10.24
C GLN A 49 10.44 -7.00 10.32
N ILE A 50 9.74 -5.90 10.06
CA ILE A 50 10.26 -4.54 10.26
C ILE A 50 9.33 -3.81 11.22
N ASN A 51 9.88 -3.28 12.31
CA ASN A 51 9.12 -2.58 13.34
C ASN A 51 9.76 -1.24 13.67
N ALA A 52 8.96 -0.18 13.71
CA ALA A 52 9.37 1.14 14.20
C ALA A 52 8.33 1.67 15.19
N ALA A 53 8.78 2.29 16.28
CA ALA A 53 7.85 2.93 17.23
C ALA A 53 7.14 4.15 16.63
N ARG A 54 7.73 4.78 15.60
CA ARG A 54 7.18 5.92 14.87
C ARG A 54 7.04 5.60 13.40
N ASP A 55 7.99 6.01 12.57
CA ASP A 55 7.80 6.08 11.13
C ASP A 55 8.64 5.02 10.40
N ILE A 56 8.11 4.45 9.32
CA ILE A 56 8.85 3.57 8.41
C ILE A 56 8.83 4.18 7.02
N VAL A 57 10.00 4.31 6.43
CA VAL A 57 10.18 4.72 5.03
C VAL A 57 10.95 3.64 4.29
N THR A 58 10.35 3.09 3.24
CA THR A 58 11.04 2.20 2.29
C THR A 58 11.05 2.85 0.92
N ASP A 59 12.22 3.30 0.50
CA ASP A 59 12.44 3.98 -0.78
C ASP A 59 13.28 3.11 -1.71
N ALA A 60 12.63 2.44 -2.66
CA ALA A 60 13.29 1.64 -3.67
C ALA A 60 13.25 2.37 -5.00
N SER A 61 14.37 2.72 -5.63
CA SER A 61 14.30 3.43 -6.92
C SER A 61 13.74 2.56 -8.07
N ASP A 62 13.75 1.24 -7.92
CA ASP A 62 13.32 0.27 -8.94
C ASP A 62 12.26 -0.69 -8.38
N THR A 63 12.64 -1.67 -7.55
CA THR A 63 11.70 -2.68 -7.04
C THR A 63 11.64 -2.77 -5.52
N LEU A 64 10.43 -2.82 -4.98
CA LEU A 64 10.16 -3.15 -3.58
C LEU A 64 9.20 -4.34 -3.50
N THR A 65 9.64 -5.41 -2.85
CA THR A 65 8.82 -6.62 -2.60
C THR A 65 8.73 -6.87 -1.09
N THR A 66 7.51 -6.92 -0.57
CA THR A 66 7.23 -7.19 0.86
C THR A 66 6.34 -8.42 0.99
N GLN A 67 6.80 -9.44 1.69
CA GLN A 67 6.07 -10.71 1.85
C GLN A 67 5.78 -11.07 3.31
N GLY A 68 6.54 -10.53 4.27
CA GLY A 68 6.28 -10.69 5.71
C GLY A 68 5.57 -9.46 6.28
N GLN A 69 6.00 -8.98 7.44
CA GLN A 69 5.27 -7.92 8.16
C GLN A 69 6.09 -6.63 8.34
N ILE A 70 5.48 -5.49 8.03
CA ILE A 70 6.02 -4.15 8.31
C ILE A 70 5.02 -3.41 9.20
N THR A 71 5.45 -2.99 10.39
CA THR A 71 4.60 -2.32 11.39
C THR A 71 5.19 -0.98 11.81
N ALA A 72 4.53 0.11 11.44
CA ALA A 72 4.84 1.46 11.88
C ALA A 72 3.91 1.90 13.02
N GLY A 73 4.49 2.37 14.13
CA GLY A 73 3.74 2.92 15.25
C GLY A 73 3.04 4.26 14.95
N GLN A 74 3.43 4.93 13.87
CA GLN A 74 2.78 6.10 13.30
C GLN A 74 2.61 5.91 11.79
N ASN A 75 3.54 6.37 10.96
CA ASN A 75 3.35 6.42 9.51
C ASN A 75 4.21 5.41 8.76
N LEU A 76 3.65 4.87 7.68
CA LEU A 76 4.37 4.05 6.72
C LEU A 76 4.34 4.73 5.35
N THR A 77 5.51 4.92 4.76
CA THR A 77 5.65 5.36 3.36
C THR A 77 6.47 4.34 2.59
N ALA A 78 5.95 3.92 1.44
CA ALA A 78 6.66 3.04 0.52
C ALA A 78 6.64 3.60 -0.90
N SER A 79 7.82 3.75 -1.51
CA SER A 79 7.99 4.24 -2.88
C SER A 79 8.76 3.23 -3.74
N ALA A 80 8.29 2.98 -4.96
CA ALA A 80 9.04 2.22 -5.96
C ALA A 80 8.63 2.44 -7.42
N THR A 81 9.46 2.09 -8.39
CA THR A 81 8.96 1.94 -9.78
C THR A 81 7.96 0.79 -9.85
N THR A 82 8.27 -0.34 -9.22
CA THR A 82 7.37 -1.48 -9.03
C THR A 82 7.31 -1.88 -7.56
N LEU A 83 6.11 -1.86 -7.00
CA LEU A 83 5.80 -2.20 -5.63
C LEU A 83 4.92 -3.46 -5.58
N THR A 84 5.44 -4.57 -5.09
CA THR A 84 4.70 -5.84 -4.91
C THR A 84 4.53 -6.11 -3.43
N GLN A 85 3.29 -6.02 -2.94
CA GLN A 85 2.92 -6.19 -1.54
C GLN A 85 2.09 -7.47 -1.38
N ASP A 86 2.74 -8.52 -0.89
CA ASP A 86 2.14 -9.86 -0.68
C ASP A 86 2.04 -10.20 0.82
N GLY A 87 2.67 -9.40 1.67
CA GLY A 87 2.65 -9.54 3.13
C GLY A 87 1.64 -8.64 3.82
N ILE A 88 2.04 -8.10 4.97
CA ILE A 88 1.22 -7.22 5.81
C ILE A 88 1.94 -5.90 6.04
N LEU A 89 1.31 -4.80 5.64
CA LEU A 89 1.70 -3.44 5.97
C LEU A 89 0.71 -2.86 6.98
N LEU A 90 1.19 -2.49 8.17
CA LEU A 90 0.39 -1.88 9.22
C LEU A 90 0.98 -0.52 9.60
N ALA A 91 0.18 0.53 9.49
CA ALA A 91 0.47 1.84 10.06
C ALA A 91 -0.63 2.20 11.07
N LYS A 92 -0.27 2.56 12.30
CA LYS A 92 -1.28 3.06 13.26
C LYS A 92 -1.82 4.44 12.88
N GLY A 93 -1.03 5.21 12.15
CA GLY A 93 -1.38 6.50 11.55
C GLY A 93 -1.61 6.35 10.05
N HIS A 94 -0.88 7.11 9.25
CA HIS A 94 -1.03 7.10 7.79
C HIS A 94 -0.22 5.98 7.14
N ALA A 95 -0.80 5.31 6.15
CA ALA A 95 -0.07 4.50 5.17
C ALA A 95 -0.13 5.17 3.79
N GLY A 96 1.03 5.38 3.17
CA GLY A 96 1.17 5.99 1.85
C GLY A 96 2.01 5.12 0.94
N LEU A 97 1.44 4.64 -0.16
CA LEU A 97 2.15 3.85 -1.16
C LEU A 97 2.18 4.61 -2.48
N ASP A 98 3.36 4.85 -3.03
CA ASP A 98 3.55 5.53 -4.31
C ASP A 98 4.39 4.67 -5.25
N ALA A 99 3.85 4.29 -6.40
CA ALA A 99 4.62 3.49 -7.35
C ALA A 99 4.22 3.64 -8.80
N GLY A 100 5.12 3.40 -9.75
CA GLY A 100 4.72 3.25 -11.16
C GLY A 100 3.68 2.14 -11.32
N THR A 101 4.01 0.94 -10.86
CA THR A 101 3.09 -0.21 -10.74
C THR A 101 3.00 -0.64 -9.29
N LEU A 102 1.77 -0.70 -8.76
CA LEU A 102 1.47 -1.21 -7.43
C LEU A 102 0.62 -2.49 -7.54
N ASN A 103 1.17 -3.61 -7.12
CA ASN A 103 0.48 -4.90 -7.02
C ASN A 103 0.30 -5.24 -5.54
N ASN A 104 -0.95 -5.37 -5.09
CA ASN A 104 -1.27 -5.79 -3.74
C ASN A 104 -2.07 -7.10 -3.76
N SER A 105 -1.44 -8.17 -3.28
CA SER A 105 -2.10 -9.45 -2.99
C SER A 105 -2.20 -9.73 -1.49
N GLY A 106 -1.44 -8.98 -0.67
CA GLY A 106 -1.47 -9.03 0.78
C GLY A 106 -2.45 -8.05 1.41
N ALA A 107 -2.10 -7.51 2.58
CA ALA A 107 -2.91 -6.58 3.34
C ALA A 107 -2.17 -5.28 3.64
N VAL A 108 -2.83 -4.15 3.36
CA VAL A 108 -2.38 -2.81 3.76
C VAL A 108 -3.44 -2.17 4.64
N GLN A 109 -3.03 -1.72 5.82
CA GLN A 109 -3.91 -1.04 6.77
C GLN A 109 -3.29 0.22 7.36
N GLY A 110 -4.06 1.31 7.35
CA GLY A 110 -3.74 2.57 8.01
C GLY A 110 -4.96 3.16 8.73
N ALA A 111 -4.76 4.11 9.64
CA ALA A 111 -5.83 5.02 10.07
C ALA A 111 -6.28 5.96 8.93
N SER A 112 -5.36 6.27 8.02
CA SER A 112 -5.66 6.80 6.69
C SER A 112 -4.81 6.09 5.65
N LEU A 113 -5.29 5.98 4.41
CA LEU A 113 -4.58 5.31 3.32
C LEU A 113 -4.54 6.19 2.08
N THR A 114 -3.35 6.38 1.52
CA THR A 114 -3.14 7.06 0.24
C THR A 114 -2.36 6.17 -0.72
N LEU A 115 -2.87 6.00 -1.93
CA LEU A 115 -2.25 5.21 -2.99
C LEU A 115 -2.06 6.08 -4.22
N GLY A 116 -0.81 6.20 -4.68
CA GLY A 116 -0.43 6.86 -5.93
C GLY A 116 0.16 5.84 -6.89
N SER A 117 -0.36 5.72 -8.11
CA SER A 117 0.31 4.92 -9.13
C SER A 117 -0.01 5.27 -10.58
N THR A 118 0.68 4.63 -11.53
CA THR A 118 0.17 4.56 -12.92
C THR A 118 -0.76 3.37 -13.08
N THR A 119 -0.40 2.22 -12.49
CA THR A 119 -1.24 1.03 -12.49
C THR A 119 -1.36 0.51 -11.07
N LEU A 120 -2.59 0.32 -10.61
CA LEU A 120 -2.91 -0.33 -9.35
C LEU A 120 -3.64 -1.65 -9.63
N SER A 121 -3.08 -2.75 -9.17
CA SER A 121 -3.74 -4.07 -9.16
C SER A 121 -3.92 -4.51 -7.71
N ASN A 122 -5.16 -4.65 -7.27
CA ASN A 122 -5.48 -5.14 -5.94
C ASN A 122 -6.29 -6.44 -6.02
N SER A 123 -5.68 -7.55 -5.61
CA SER A 123 -6.37 -8.83 -5.33
C SER A 123 -6.46 -9.12 -3.84
N GLY A 124 -5.69 -8.41 -3.01
CA GLY A 124 -5.71 -8.48 -1.57
C GLY A 124 -6.63 -7.43 -0.93
N SER A 125 -6.17 -6.86 0.18
CA SER A 125 -6.94 -5.93 1.01
C SER A 125 -6.24 -4.58 1.19
N LEU A 126 -6.97 -3.49 0.94
CA LEU A 126 -6.55 -2.10 1.16
C LEU A 126 -7.57 -1.45 2.10
N LEU A 127 -7.21 -1.30 3.39
CA LEU A 127 -8.16 -0.88 4.42
C LEU A 127 -7.73 0.40 5.13
N SER A 128 -8.68 1.32 5.30
CA SER A 128 -8.49 2.53 6.09
C SER A 128 -9.45 2.60 7.27
N GLY A 129 -8.94 2.97 8.44
CA GLY A 129 -9.73 3.32 9.62
C GLY A 129 -10.42 4.68 9.53
N GLY A 130 -10.12 5.47 8.49
CA GLY A 130 -10.60 6.83 8.25
C GLY A 130 -10.71 7.07 6.74
N PRO A 131 -10.17 8.15 6.17
CA PRO A 131 -10.24 8.39 4.74
C PRO A 131 -9.31 7.47 3.93
N LEU A 132 -9.71 7.16 2.70
CA LEU A 132 -8.91 6.43 1.73
C LEU A 132 -8.90 7.18 0.40
N THR A 133 -7.71 7.46 -0.13
CA THR A 133 -7.53 8.14 -1.41
C THR A 133 -6.72 7.26 -2.36
N VAL A 134 -7.23 7.09 -3.58
CA VAL A 134 -6.52 6.42 -4.68
C VAL A 134 -6.40 7.39 -5.85
N ASN A 135 -5.17 7.62 -6.30
CA ASN A 135 -4.89 8.32 -7.54
C ASN A 135 -4.07 7.40 -8.45
N THR A 136 -4.68 6.91 -9.51
CA THR A 136 -4.02 6.05 -10.50
C THR A 136 -4.40 6.43 -11.92
N ARG A 137 -3.74 5.86 -12.93
CA ARG A 137 -4.27 5.86 -14.30
C ARG A 137 -5.20 4.67 -14.48
N ASP A 138 -4.70 3.46 -14.25
CA ASP A 138 -5.52 2.24 -14.31
C ASP A 138 -5.67 1.59 -12.93
N PHE A 139 -6.88 1.12 -12.63
CA PHE A 139 -7.19 0.37 -11.41
C PHE A 139 -7.87 -0.96 -11.75
N ASN A 140 -7.20 -2.07 -11.46
CA ASN A 140 -7.79 -3.41 -11.44
C ASN A 140 -8.06 -3.83 -9.99
N GLN A 141 -9.33 -4.00 -9.63
CA GLN A 141 -9.77 -4.37 -8.30
C GLN A 141 -10.53 -5.70 -8.33
N SER A 142 -9.92 -6.77 -7.82
CA SER A 142 -10.56 -8.08 -7.62
C SER A 142 -10.67 -8.52 -6.16
N GLY A 143 -9.94 -7.87 -5.25
CA GLY A 143 -10.04 -8.03 -3.80
C GLY A 143 -10.94 -6.98 -3.13
N ARG A 144 -10.48 -6.40 -2.02
CA ARG A 144 -11.24 -5.42 -1.22
C ARG A 144 -10.47 -4.12 -1.04
N THR A 145 -11.10 -3.00 -1.38
CA THR A 145 -10.69 -1.66 -0.93
C THR A 145 -11.82 -1.09 -0.07
N GLY A 146 -11.51 -0.74 1.16
CA GLY A 146 -12.52 -0.38 2.16
C GLY A 146 -12.05 0.72 3.10
N ALA A 147 -12.95 1.62 3.48
CA ALA A 147 -12.65 2.63 4.48
C ALA A 147 -13.82 2.90 5.42
N LYS A 148 -13.53 3.17 6.69
CA LYS A 148 -14.54 3.65 7.65
C LYS A 148 -14.93 5.11 7.42
N GLY A 149 -14.10 5.87 6.72
CA GLY A 149 -14.39 7.23 6.26
C GLY A 149 -14.60 7.30 4.75
N LYS A 150 -14.53 8.51 4.22
CA LYS A 150 -14.69 8.78 2.79
C LYS A 150 -13.67 8.01 1.95
N VAL A 151 -14.14 7.43 0.85
CA VAL A 151 -13.29 6.85 -0.19
C VAL A 151 -13.32 7.74 -1.43
N ASP A 152 -12.18 8.29 -1.81
CA ASP A 152 -12.00 9.07 -3.03
C ASP A 152 -11.08 8.30 -3.99
N ILE A 153 -11.64 7.83 -5.12
CA ILE A 153 -10.88 7.12 -6.15
C ILE A 153 -10.90 7.94 -7.43
N THR A 154 -9.71 8.30 -7.92
CA THR A 154 -9.50 8.89 -9.25
C THR A 154 -8.63 7.94 -10.07
N ALA A 155 -9.20 7.37 -11.13
CA ALA A 155 -8.49 6.61 -12.14
C ALA A 155 -8.50 7.41 -13.45
N SER A 156 -7.40 8.04 -13.84
CA SER A 156 -7.43 8.91 -15.05
C SER A 156 -7.66 8.13 -16.35
N GLY A 157 -7.54 6.81 -16.34
CA GLY A 157 -7.86 5.88 -17.43
C GLY A 157 -8.99 4.94 -17.02
N LYS A 158 -8.69 3.64 -16.93
CA LYS A 158 -9.70 2.59 -16.72
C LYS A 158 -9.77 2.13 -15.26
N LEU A 159 -10.98 1.94 -14.77
CA LEU A 159 -11.25 1.15 -13.58
C LEU A 159 -12.00 -0.12 -13.94
N THR A 160 -11.41 -1.28 -13.65
CA THR A 160 -12.08 -2.58 -13.72
C THR A 160 -12.23 -3.11 -12.30
N SER A 161 -13.46 -3.33 -11.86
CA SER A 161 -13.73 -3.88 -10.54
C SER A 161 -14.53 -5.17 -10.68
N THR A 162 -14.06 -6.25 -10.07
CA THR A 162 -14.78 -7.52 -9.85
C THR A 162 -14.88 -7.84 -8.35
N GLY A 163 -14.13 -7.10 -7.52
CA GLY A 163 -14.12 -7.20 -6.07
C GLY A 163 -15.07 -6.19 -5.41
N SER A 164 -14.63 -5.61 -4.30
CA SER A 164 -15.42 -4.65 -3.51
C SER A 164 -14.70 -3.32 -3.31
N LEU A 165 -15.39 -2.23 -3.62
CA LEU A 165 -15.05 -0.86 -3.23
C LEU A 165 -16.11 -0.37 -2.25
N VAL A 166 -15.73 -0.13 -0.98
CA VAL A 166 -16.68 0.14 0.11
C VAL A 166 -16.23 1.33 0.96
N SER A 167 -17.16 2.25 1.24
CA SER A 167 -17.03 3.28 2.25
C SER A 167 -18.16 3.17 3.26
N ASP A 168 -17.87 3.25 4.56
CA ASP A 168 -18.92 3.44 5.59
C ASP A 168 -19.48 4.89 5.56
N ASP A 169 -18.81 5.79 4.85
CA ASP A 169 -19.21 7.18 4.61
C ASP A 169 -19.61 7.36 3.13
N VAL A 170 -18.96 8.25 2.38
CA VAL A 170 -19.23 8.45 0.95
C VAL A 170 -18.15 7.78 0.11
N LEU A 171 -18.58 7.03 -0.92
CA LEU A 171 -17.72 6.54 -2.00
C LEU A 171 -17.84 7.46 -3.22
N VAL A 172 -16.73 8.09 -3.61
CA VAL A 172 -16.60 8.89 -4.83
C VAL A 172 -15.64 8.19 -5.79
N LEU A 173 -16.13 7.90 -6.99
CA LEU A 173 -15.40 7.25 -8.06
C LEU A 173 -15.36 8.15 -9.29
N LYS A 174 -14.16 8.48 -9.76
CA LYS A 174 -13.95 9.19 -11.03
C LYS A 174 -13.04 8.36 -11.93
N ALA A 175 -13.51 8.04 -13.14
CA ALA A 175 -12.66 7.43 -14.16
C ALA A 175 -13.00 7.89 -15.58
N GLN A 176 -12.18 7.54 -16.59
CA GLN A 176 -12.66 7.63 -17.99
C GLN A 176 -13.62 6.48 -18.27
N ASP A 177 -13.16 5.25 -18.06
CA ASP A 177 -13.96 4.05 -18.27
C ASP A 177 -14.11 3.27 -16.97
N VAL A 178 -15.33 2.86 -16.64
CA VAL A 178 -15.62 1.98 -15.51
C VAL A 178 -16.27 0.70 -16.02
N THR A 179 -15.63 -0.44 -15.76
CA THR A 179 -16.25 -1.76 -15.87
C THR A 179 -16.43 -2.29 -14.45
N GLN A 180 -17.66 -2.47 -14.01
CA GLN A 180 -17.96 -2.90 -12.66
C GLN A 180 -18.82 -4.17 -12.63
N ASN A 181 -18.19 -5.27 -12.23
CA ASN A 181 -18.79 -6.60 -12.08
C ASN A 181 -18.71 -7.11 -10.62
N GLY A 182 -18.52 -6.20 -9.67
CA GLY A 182 -18.44 -6.47 -8.22
C GLY A 182 -19.35 -5.55 -7.40
N VAL A 183 -18.88 -5.09 -6.24
CA VAL A 183 -19.64 -4.22 -5.33
C VAL A 183 -19.05 -2.81 -5.28
N LEU A 184 -19.89 -1.79 -5.52
CA LEU A 184 -19.64 -0.40 -5.10
C LEU A 184 -20.62 -0.07 -3.99
N SER A 185 -20.13 0.36 -2.83
CA SER A 185 -21.01 0.73 -1.71
C SER A 185 -20.48 1.95 -0.99
N GLY A 186 -21.36 2.91 -0.71
CA GLY A 186 -21.09 4.04 0.17
C GLY A 186 -22.23 4.17 1.17
N GLY A 187 -21.94 4.03 2.46
CA GLY A 187 -22.93 3.99 3.53
C GLY A 187 -23.79 5.25 3.65
N LYS A 188 -23.27 6.41 3.21
CA LYS A 188 -23.98 7.69 3.16
C LYS A 188 -24.13 8.27 1.76
N GLY A 189 -23.55 7.62 0.75
CA GLY A 189 -23.66 8.07 -0.63
C GLY A 189 -22.65 7.41 -1.55
N LEU A 190 -23.06 7.22 -2.80
CA LEU A 190 -22.24 6.72 -3.89
C LEU A 190 -22.29 7.71 -5.06
N THR A 191 -21.15 8.21 -5.49
CA THR A 191 -21.02 9.05 -6.69
C THR A 191 -20.06 8.37 -7.66
N VAL A 192 -20.52 8.13 -8.90
CA VAL A 192 -19.70 7.60 -9.99
C VAL A 192 -19.73 8.59 -11.14
N SER A 193 -18.56 9.05 -11.57
CA SER A 193 -18.36 9.92 -12.73
C SER A 193 -17.45 9.22 -13.73
N ALA A 194 -18.01 8.84 -14.88
CA ALA A 194 -17.29 8.16 -15.95
C ALA A 194 -17.79 8.63 -17.33
N GLN A 195 -16.93 8.54 -18.34
CA GLN A 195 -17.36 8.69 -19.74
C GLN A 195 -18.15 7.45 -20.18
N THR A 196 -17.66 6.27 -19.80
CA THR A 196 -18.37 5.01 -20.00
C THR A 196 -18.50 4.24 -18.69
N LEU A 197 -19.66 3.61 -18.49
CA LEU A 197 -19.93 2.72 -17.38
C LEU A 197 -20.58 1.45 -17.93
N SER A 198 -19.95 0.30 -17.69
CA SER A 198 -20.50 -1.02 -17.99
C SER A 198 -20.54 -1.90 -16.73
N SER A 199 -21.50 -2.82 -16.70
CA SER A 199 -21.76 -3.78 -15.62
C SER A 199 -22.23 -5.11 -16.17
#